data_AF-A0A662KEJ1-F1
#
_entry.id   AF-A0A662KEJ1-F1
#
_cell.length_a   1.000
_cell.length_b   1.000
_cell.length_c   1.000
_cell.angle_alpha   90.00
_cell.angle_beta   90.00
_cell.angle_gamma   90.00
#
_symmetry.space_group_name_H-M   'P 1'
#
loop_
_entity.id
_entity.type
_entity.pdbx_description
1 polymer ?
#
loop_
_entity_poly.entity_id
_entity_poly.type
_entity_poly.pdbx_seq_one_letter_code
_entity_poly.pdbx_strand_id
1 'polypeptide(L)'
;MDRMQLLSKVKRILEKSGFELSELCSFKNVGFDLIARRGRELLIVKVLVNVDAFSDSVANDLKALASLLGASLLLIGEREGSKPLENDVIYFRNGVQTVNVKTLENYLVENVPPQVYAAPGGFYVNLDGEKIRKYREEKKLSRGDLA
;
A
#
# COMPACT_ATOMS: atom_id res chain seq x y z
N MET A 1 -10.28 -14.58 -5.03
CA MET A 1 -9.31 -14.47 -6.13
C MET A 1 -8.11 -15.34 -5.78
N ASP A 2 -7.60 -16.13 -6.73
CA ASP A 2 -6.36 -16.89 -6.52
C ASP A 2 -5.13 -15.98 -6.70
N ARG A 3 -4.00 -16.37 -6.11
CA ARG A 3 -2.74 -15.63 -6.13
C ARG A 3 -2.25 -15.34 -7.55
N MET A 4 -2.37 -16.27 -8.50
CA MET A 4 -1.91 -16.02 -9.86
C MET A 4 -2.73 -14.93 -10.56
N GLN A 5 -4.05 -14.89 -10.30
CA GLN A 5 -4.93 -13.83 -10.80
C GLN A 5 -4.64 -12.48 -10.15
N LEU A 6 -4.32 -12.49 -8.85
CA LEU A 6 -3.89 -11.30 -8.12
C LEU A 6 -2.60 -10.75 -8.73
N LEU A 7 -1.59 -11.60 -8.91
CA LEU A 7 -0.29 -11.23 -9.48
C LEU A 7 -0.42 -10.66 -10.90
N SER A 8 -1.23 -11.29 -11.76
CA SER A 8 -1.44 -10.80 -13.12
C SER A 8 -2.14 -9.44 -13.16
N LYS A 9 -3.09 -9.17 -12.25
CA LYS A 9 -3.69 -7.84 -12.10
C LYS A 9 -2.66 -6.79 -11.66
N VAL A 10 -1.83 -7.12 -10.66
CA VAL A 10 -0.76 -6.23 -10.17
C VAL A 10 0.21 -5.88 -11.31
N LYS A 11 0.68 -6.87 -12.07
CA LYS A 11 1.55 -6.63 -13.24
C LYS A 11 0.91 -5.65 -14.21
N ARG A 12 -0.34 -5.91 -14.60
CA ARG A 12 -1.07 -5.07 -15.55
C ARG A 12 -1.22 -3.62 -15.06
N ILE A 13 -1.47 -3.40 -13.77
CA ILE A 13 -1.58 -2.06 -13.18
C ILE A 13 -0.22 -1.34 -13.22
N LEU A 14 0.85 -2.03 -12.84
CA LEU A 14 2.20 -1.46 -12.88
C LEU A 14 2.64 -1.12 -14.32
N GLU A 15 2.42 -2.02 -15.28
CA GLU A 15 2.70 -1.77 -16.70
C GLU A 15 1.89 -0.57 -17.23
N LYS A 16 0.59 -0.51 -16.94
CA LYS A 16 -0.28 0.63 -17.34
C LYS A 16 0.15 1.97 -16.75
N SER A 17 0.78 1.95 -15.57
CA SER A 17 1.31 3.15 -14.92
C SER A 17 2.75 3.47 -15.33
N GLY A 18 3.28 2.79 -16.35
CA GLY A 18 4.57 3.10 -16.97
C GLY A 18 5.77 2.45 -16.27
N PHE A 19 5.56 1.44 -15.43
CA PHE A 19 6.66 0.66 -14.87
C PHE A 19 7.14 -0.42 -15.85
N GLU A 20 8.44 -0.56 -15.98
CA GLU A 20 9.11 -1.74 -16.52
C GLU A 20 9.23 -2.80 -15.41
N LEU A 21 8.83 -4.04 -15.71
CA LEU A 21 8.80 -5.13 -14.72
C LEU A 21 9.92 -6.13 -14.94
N SER A 22 10.49 -6.63 -13.86
CA SER A 22 11.33 -7.82 -13.89
C SER A 22 10.52 -9.07 -14.25
N GLU A 23 11.23 -10.15 -14.56
CA GLU A 23 10.62 -11.47 -14.51
C GLU A 23 10.11 -11.78 -13.10
N LEU A 24 9.13 -12.69 -13.03
CA LEU A 24 8.59 -13.14 -11.75
C LEU A 24 9.64 -13.96 -11.00
N CYS A 25 9.95 -13.54 -9.78
CA CYS A 25 10.80 -14.31 -8.89
C CYS A 25 10.01 -15.48 -8.29
N SER A 26 10.23 -16.68 -8.83
CA SER A 26 9.62 -17.93 -8.34
C SER A 26 10.47 -18.66 -7.30
N PHE A 27 11.66 -18.13 -6.97
CA PHE A 27 12.56 -18.72 -5.99
C PHE A 27 12.00 -18.57 -4.57
N LYS A 28 11.79 -19.69 -3.88
CA LYS A 28 11.27 -19.74 -2.49
C LYS A 28 12.03 -18.82 -1.51
N ASN A 29 13.30 -18.55 -1.75
CA ASN A 29 14.17 -17.82 -0.82
C ASN A 29 14.23 -16.31 -1.05
N VAL A 30 13.65 -15.79 -2.14
CA VAL A 30 13.85 -14.38 -2.56
C VAL A 30 12.89 -13.41 -1.87
N GLY A 31 11.82 -13.90 -1.24
CA GLY A 31 10.95 -13.09 -0.38
C GLY A 31 9.99 -12.15 -1.12
N PHE A 32 10.31 -11.67 -2.33
CA PHE A 32 9.47 -10.82 -3.18
C PHE A 32 9.00 -11.53 -4.47
N ASP A 33 8.06 -10.93 -5.20
CA ASP A 33 7.49 -11.49 -6.43
C ASP A 33 8.03 -10.86 -7.71
N LEU A 34 8.20 -9.54 -7.71
CA LEU A 34 8.75 -8.80 -8.84
C LEU A 34 9.39 -7.48 -8.38
N ILE A 35 10.23 -6.94 -9.25
CA ILE A 35 10.75 -5.57 -9.17
C ILE A 35 10.09 -4.77 -10.29
N ALA A 36 9.70 -3.53 -9.99
CA ALA A 36 9.15 -2.59 -10.96
C ALA A 36 9.97 -1.30 -10.96
N ARG A 37 10.31 -0.78 -12.15
CA ARG A 37 11.08 0.47 -12.31
C ARG A 37 10.35 1.48 -13.19
N ARG A 38 10.29 2.74 -12.76
CA ARG A 38 9.81 3.87 -13.55
C ARG A 38 10.75 5.06 -13.35
N GLY A 39 11.65 5.28 -14.30
CA GLY A 39 12.70 6.30 -14.17
C GLY A 39 13.63 6.00 -12.99
N ARG A 40 13.58 6.85 -11.95
CA ARG A 40 14.34 6.68 -10.70
C ARG A 40 13.58 5.92 -9.61
N GLU A 41 12.27 5.73 -9.79
CA GLU A 41 11.45 4.97 -8.84
C GLU A 41 11.73 3.48 -9.04
N LEU A 42 12.11 2.81 -7.95
CA LEU A 42 12.31 1.36 -7.90
C LEU A 42 11.41 0.78 -6.82
N LEU A 43 10.59 -0.21 -7.17
CA LEU A 43 9.67 -0.88 -6.26
C LEU A 43 10.04 -2.36 -6.14
N ILE A 44 10.16 -2.84 -4.91
CA ILE A 44 10.16 -4.26 -4.59
C ILE A 44 8.72 -4.61 -4.21
N VAL A 45 8.12 -5.54 -4.94
CA VAL A 45 6.70 -5.87 -4.78
C VAL A 45 6.55 -7.29 -4.27
N LYS A 46 5.85 -7.44 -3.15
CA LYS A 46 5.42 -8.73 -2.60
C LYS A 46 3.91 -8.85 -2.73
N VAL A 47 3.43 -9.99 -3.21
CA VAL A 47 2.01 -10.26 -3.44
C VAL A 47 1.54 -11.49 -2.66
N LEU A 48 0.53 -11.31 -1.81
CA LEU A 48 -0.06 -12.36 -0.97
C LEU A 48 -1.58 -12.21 -0.95
N VAL A 49 -2.33 -13.32 -1.04
CA VAL A 49 -3.80 -13.23 -0.88
C VAL A 49 -4.16 -12.86 0.56
N ASN A 50 -3.57 -13.54 1.54
CA ASN A 50 -3.64 -13.16 2.96
C ASN A 50 -2.31 -12.54 3.40
N VAL A 51 -2.34 -11.28 3.83
CA VAL A 51 -1.15 -10.52 4.22
C VAL A 51 -0.53 -11.02 5.53
N ASP A 52 -1.26 -11.81 6.33
CA ASP A 52 -0.70 -12.45 7.53
C ASP A 52 0.46 -13.40 7.24
N ALA A 53 0.51 -13.96 6.04
CA ALA A 53 1.60 -14.82 5.60
C ALA A 53 2.92 -14.06 5.40
N PHE A 54 2.91 -12.72 5.51
CA PHE A 54 4.11 -11.92 5.51
C PHE A 54 4.74 -11.94 6.91
N SER A 55 5.88 -12.62 7.05
CA SER A 55 6.59 -12.75 8.33
C SER A 55 7.53 -11.57 8.58
N ASP A 56 7.87 -11.34 9.85
CA ASP A 56 8.84 -10.31 10.25
C ASP A 56 10.22 -10.56 9.65
N SER A 57 10.65 -11.82 9.57
CA SER A 57 11.93 -12.20 8.97
C SER A 57 12.03 -11.76 7.51
N VAL A 58 11.05 -12.15 6.69
CA VAL A 58 10.98 -11.76 5.28
C VAL A 58 10.88 -10.24 5.14
N ALA A 59 10.09 -9.59 6.01
CA ALA A 59 9.97 -8.14 5.99
C ALA A 59 11.31 -7.44 6.25
N ASN A 60 12.10 -7.93 7.21
CA ASN A 60 13.40 -7.35 7.55
C ASN A 60 14.42 -7.55 6.43
N ASP A 61 14.47 -8.74 5.83
CA ASP A 61 15.36 -9.03 4.69
C ASP A 61 15.02 -8.10 3.50
N LEU A 62 13.74 -7.97 3.17
CA LEU A 62 13.30 -7.11 2.08
C LEU A 62 13.47 -5.62 2.37
N LYS A 63 13.31 -5.18 3.63
CA LYS A 63 13.59 -3.80 4.03
C LYS A 63 15.08 -3.48 3.90
N ALA A 64 15.97 -4.41 4.26
CA ALA A 64 17.39 -4.27 4.07
C ALA A 64 17.74 -4.18 2.57
N LEU A 65 17.17 -5.06 1.74
CA LEU A 65 17.33 -5.03 0.29
C LEU A 65 16.83 -3.72 -0.33
N ALA A 66 15.64 -3.26 0.09
CA ALA A 66 15.04 -2.02 -0.36
C ALA A 66 15.95 -0.82 -0.04
N SER A 67 16.48 -0.76 1.19
CA SER A 67 17.43 0.27 1.62
C SER A 67 18.71 0.27 0.77
N LEU A 68 19.30 -0.91 0.54
CA LEU A 68 20.53 -1.06 -0.27
C LEU A 68 20.34 -0.61 -1.73
N LEU A 69 19.14 -0.84 -2.29
CA LEU A 69 18.83 -0.51 -3.67
C LEU A 69 18.23 0.89 -3.85
N GLY A 70 17.94 1.61 -2.76
CA GLY A 70 17.16 2.84 -2.81
C GLY A 70 15.74 2.63 -3.36
N ALA A 71 15.15 1.46 -3.10
CA ALA A 71 13.83 1.07 -3.55
C ALA A 71 12.79 1.24 -2.44
N SER A 72 11.52 1.41 -2.84
CA SER A 72 10.39 1.27 -1.92
C SER A 72 9.92 -0.19 -1.88
N LEU A 73 9.55 -0.69 -0.70
CA LEU A 73 8.97 -2.01 -0.53
C LEU A 73 7.45 -1.89 -0.36
N LEU A 74 6.69 -2.60 -1.20
CA LEU A 74 5.23 -2.60 -1.17
C LEU A 74 4.69 -4.02 -1.02
N LEU A 75 3.81 -4.22 -0.04
CA LEU A 75 3.03 -5.44 0.11
C LEU A 75 1.65 -5.23 -0.51
N ILE A 76 1.24 -6.13 -1.40
CA ILE A 76 -0.08 -6.12 -2.00
C ILE A 76 -0.82 -7.38 -1.58
N GLY A 77 -2.04 -7.21 -1.07
CA GLY A 77 -2.89 -8.35 -0.75
C GLY A 77 -4.36 -8.04 -0.66
N GLU A 78 -5.19 -9.05 -0.41
CA GLU A 78 -6.65 -8.92 -0.48
C GLU A 78 -7.30 -8.91 0.90
N ARG A 79 -6.69 -9.54 1.90
CA ARG A 79 -7.25 -9.71 3.24
C ARG A 79 -6.20 -9.84 4.33
N GLU A 80 -6.63 -9.53 5.55
CA GLU A 80 -5.99 -9.88 6.82
C GLU A 80 -6.91 -10.86 7.57
N GLY A 81 -6.43 -12.05 7.88
CA GLY A 81 -7.24 -13.15 8.41
C GLY A 81 -8.40 -13.48 7.47
N SER A 82 -9.63 -13.31 7.96
CA SER A 82 -10.86 -13.46 7.18
C SER A 82 -11.43 -12.15 6.63
N LYS A 83 -10.88 -10.99 7.02
CA LYS A 83 -11.41 -9.67 6.66
C LYS A 83 -10.74 -9.13 5.41
N PRO A 84 -11.48 -8.67 4.40
CA PRO A 84 -10.89 -7.99 3.25
C PRO A 84 -10.20 -6.70 3.69
N LEU A 85 -9.15 -6.32 2.98
CA LEU A 85 -8.56 -4.99 3.11
C LEU A 85 -9.50 -3.98 2.45
N GLU A 86 -9.78 -2.87 3.13
CA GLU A 86 -10.62 -1.80 2.60
C GLU A 86 -9.92 -1.07 1.45
N ASN A 87 -10.72 -0.63 0.48
CA ASN A 87 -10.24 0.18 -0.64
C ASN A 87 -9.84 1.57 -0.13
N ASP A 88 -8.82 2.15 -0.76
CA ASP A 88 -8.31 3.51 -0.47
C ASP A 88 -7.78 3.70 0.96
N VAL A 89 -7.47 2.58 1.64
CA VAL A 89 -6.83 2.54 2.96
C VAL A 89 -5.42 1.96 2.84
N ILE A 90 -4.46 2.61 3.51
CA ILE A 90 -3.11 2.08 3.71
C ILE A 90 -3.04 1.31 5.02
N TYR A 91 -2.65 0.05 4.95
CA TYR A 91 -2.33 -0.80 6.11
C TYR A 91 -0.82 -0.88 6.29
N PHE A 92 -0.38 -1.39 7.44
CA PHE A 92 1.02 -1.73 7.67
C PHE A 92 1.14 -3.16 8.18
N ARG A 93 1.98 -3.96 7.52
CA ARG A 93 2.35 -5.28 8.01
C ARG A 93 3.86 -5.34 8.21
N ASN A 94 4.29 -5.59 9.45
CA ASN A 94 5.70 -5.67 9.84
C ASN A 94 6.50 -4.41 9.43
N GLY A 95 5.86 -3.23 9.49
CA GLY A 95 6.43 -1.95 9.08
C GLY A 95 6.52 -1.71 7.57
N VAL A 96 5.85 -2.53 6.76
CA VAL A 96 5.76 -2.38 5.30
C VAL A 96 4.37 -1.89 4.93
N GLN A 97 4.29 -0.91 4.02
CA GLN A 97 3.01 -0.43 3.49
C GLN A 97 2.29 -1.56 2.75
N THR A 98 1.03 -1.75 3.12
CA THR A 98 0.20 -2.85 2.66
C THR A 98 -1.10 -2.28 2.08
N VAL A 99 -1.39 -2.61 0.83
CA VAL A 99 -2.61 -2.14 0.15
C VAL A 99 -3.26 -3.27 -0.64
N ASN A 100 -4.53 -3.10 -0.99
CA ASN A 100 -5.17 -4.00 -1.93
C ASN A 100 -4.98 -3.56 -3.39
N VAL A 101 -5.35 -4.43 -4.32
CA VAL A 101 -5.22 -4.17 -5.75
C VAL A 101 -6.00 -2.94 -6.18
N LYS A 102 -7.16 -2.70 -5.56
CA LYS A 102 -8.01 -1.57 -5.93
C LYS A 102 -7.36 -0.25 -5.54
N THR A 103 -6.81 -0.15 -4.33
CA THR A 103 -6.03 1.00 -3.86
C THR A 103 -4.81 1.22 -4.74
N LEU A 104 -4.11 0.15 -5.16
CA LEU A 104 -2.99 0.25 -6.09
C LEU A 104 -3.41 0.84 -7.44
N GLU A 105 -4.50 0.35 -8.02
CA GLU A 105 -5.06 0.85 -9.29
C GLU A 105 -5.47 2.31 -9.18
N ASN A 106 -6.24 2.65 -8.14
CA ASN A 106 -6.69 4.01 -7.88
C ASN A 106 -5.50 4.97 -7.76
N TYR A 107 -4.45 4.57 -7.03
CA TYR A 107 -3.28 5.41 -6.85
C TYR A 107 -2.46 5.58 -8.13
N LEU A 108 -2.11 4.49 -8.82
CA LEU A 108 -1.15 4.51 -9.92
C LEU A 108 -1.75 4.82 -11.29
N VAL A 109 -3.03 4.50 -11.51
CA VAL A 109 -3.70 4.66 -12.81
C VAL A 109 -4.68 5.84 -12.76
N GLU A 110 -5.54 5.85 -11.74
CA GLU A 110 -6.58 6.89 -11.62
C GLU A 110 -6.06 8.18 -10.95
N ASN A 111 -4.81 8.18 -10.46
CA ASN A 111 -4.19 9.30 -9.74
C ASN A 111 -4.99 9.76 -8.51
N VAL A 112 -5.64 8.81 -7.82
CA VAL A 112 -6.40 9.03 -6.59
C VAL A 112 -5.60 8.49 -5.40
N PRO A 113 -4.93 9.36 -4.61
CA PRO A 113 -4.14 8.92 -3.47
C PRO A 113 -5.02 8.53 -2.26
N PRO A 114 -4.71 7.41 -1.59
CA PRO A 114 -5.40 7.04 -0.36
C PRO A 114 -5.16 8.10 0.73
N GLN A 115 -6.24 8.50 1.40
CA GLN A 115 -6.21 9.50 2.50
C GLN A 115 -6.30 8.85 3.89
N VAL A 116 -6.62 7.57 3.91
CA VAL A 116 -6.96 6.83 5.12
C VAL A 116 -5.86 5.81 5.42
N TYR A 117 -5.49 5.66 6.68
CA TYR A 117 -4.61 4.59 7.13
C TYR A 117 -5.24 3.80 8.29
N ALA A 118 -4.98 2.50 8.32
CA ALA A 118 -5.41 1.62 9.39
C ALA A 118 -4.36 1.59 10.52
N ALA A 119 -4.83 1.72 11.75
CA ALA A 119 -3.99 1.54 12.95
C ALA A 119 -4.81 0.86 14.07
N PRO A 120 -4.20 0.46 15.19
CA PRO A 120 -4.94 -0.06 16.33
C PRO A 120 -6.03 0.92 16.77
N GLY A 121 -7.29 0.48 16.79
CA GLY A 121 -8.44 1.33 17.13
C GLY A 121 -9.27 1.82 15.95
N GLY A 122 -8.83 1.60 14.71
CA GLY A 122 -9.63 1.84 13.50
C GLY A 122 -8.91 2.55 12.38
N PHE A 123 -9.66 3.36 11.63
CA PHE A 123 -9.16 4.12 10.50
C PHE A 123 -8.91 5.58 10.88
N TYR A 124 -7.81 6.11 10.38
CA TYR A 124 -7.34 7.45 10.69
C TYR A 124 -7.11 8.21 9.38
N VAL A 125 -7.33 9.52 9.43
CA VAL A 125 -7.07 10.43 8.31
C VAL A 125 -6.25 11.61 8.85
N ASN A 126 -5.30 12.11 8.08
CA ASN A 126 -4.57 13.31 8.47
C ASN A 126 -5.37 14.55 8.05
N LEU A 127 -5.82 15.33 9.03
CA LEU A 127 -6.61 16.54 8.79
C LEU A 127 -5.75 17.78 8.99
N ASP A 128 -5.90 18.75 8.09
CA ASP A 128 -5.31 20.09 8.23
C ASP A 128 -6.07 20.85 9.33
N GLY A 129 -5.54 20.77 10.55
CA GLY A 129 -6.14 21.40 11.73
C GLY A 129 -6.24 22.92 11.61
N GLU A 130 -5.31 23.57 10.90
CA GLU A 130 -5.32 25.01 10.67
C GLU A 130 -6.46 25.42 9.75
N LYS A 131 -6.66 24.69 8.64
CA LYS A 131 -7.83 24.92 7.76
C LYS A 131 -9.14 24.67 8.48
N ILE A 132 -9.25 23.56 9.23
CA ILE A 132 -10.46 23.26 10.00
C ILE A 132 -10.76 24.38 10.99
N ARG A 133 -9.74 24.85 11.72
CA ARG A 133 -9.88 25.97 12.66
C ARG A 133 -10.38 27.23 11.96
N LYS A 134 -9.75 27.60 10.84
CA LYS A 134 -10.13 28.79 10.06
C LYS A 134 -11.58 28.72 9.59
N TYR A 135 -12.00 27.62 8.97
CA TYR A 135 -13.39 27.44 8.51
C TYR A 135 -14.39 27.43 9.66
N ARG A 136 -14.02 26.85 10.80
CA ARG A 136 -14.85 26.84 12.01
C ARG A 136 -15.08 28.27 12.52
N GLU A 137 -14.03 29.08 12.58
CA GLU A 137 -14.12 30.48 13.01
C GLU A 137 -14.90 31.35 12.02
N GLU A 138 -14.69 31.18 10.71
CA GLU A 138 -15.46 31.86 9.65
C GLU A 138 -16.96 31.54 9.74
N LYS A 139 -17.30 30.29 10.07
CA LYS A 139 -18.70 29.84 10.23
C LYS A 139 -19.26 30.02 11.65
N LYS A 140 -18.51 30.66 12.56
CA LYS A 140 -18.88 30.85 13.98
C LYS A 140 -19.27 29.55 14.69
N LEU A 141 -18.65 28.44 14.31
CA LEU A 141 -18.89 27.13 14.90
C LEU A 141 -18.02 26.94 16.15
N SER A 142 -18.57 26.31 17.18
CA SER A 142 -17.81 25.82 18.33
C SER A 142 -17.06 24.53 17.98
N ARG A 143 -16.16 24.06 18.85
CA ARG A 143 -15.54 22.72 18.68
C ARG A 143 -16.57 21.60 18.87
N GLY A 144 -17.60 21.83 19.69
CA GLY A 144 -18.68 20.87 19.94
C GLY A 144 -19.65 20.73 18.77
N ASP A 145 -19.73 21.74 17.91
CA ASP A 145 -20.63 21.72 16.74
C ASP A 145 -20.13 20.78 15.63
N LEU A 146 -18.87 20.30 15.74
CA LEU A 146 -18.22 19.39 14.80
C LEU A 146 -18.12 17.94 15.35
N ALA A 147 -18.65 17.66 16.54
CA ALA A 147 -18.55 16.38 17.24
C ALA A 147 -19.81 15.52 17.07
#